data_AF-A0A2P2IVU5-F1
#
_entry.id   AF-A0A2P2IVU5-F1
#
_cell.length_a   1.000
_cell.length_b   1.000
_cell.length_c   1.000
_cell.angle_alpha   90.00
_cell.angle_beta   90.00
_cell.angle_gamma   90.00
#
_symmetry.space_group_name_H-M   'P 1'
#
loop_
_entity.id
_entity.type
_entity.pdbx_description
1 polymer ?
#
loop_
_entity_poly.entity_id
_entity_poly.type
_entity_poly.pdbx_seq_one_letter_code
_entity_poly.pdbx_strand_id
1 'polypeptide(L)'
;MPVNLTQNAIAAILGGDLNLKPLVQVVDLKLIGSAQERYRFLISDSVSTQHAMLATQLNDRVKSGLVKKGSVVQLIDYICSEVQSRK
;
A
#
# COMPACT_ATOMS: atom_id res chain seq x y z
N MET A 1 16.85 14.06 4.98
CA MET A 1 15.67 14.95 4.94
C MET A 1 14.48 14.16 5.47
N PRO A 2 13.67 14.70 6.39
CA PRO A 2 12.44 14.03 6.82
C PRO A 2 11.45 14.00 5.64
N VAL A 3 10.94 12.83 5.31
CA VAL A 3 9.88 12.69 4.30
C VAL A 3 8.55 12.79 5.04
N ASN A 4 7.75 13.79 4.70
CA ASN A 4 6.42 13.95 5.29
C ASN A 4 5.46 13.00 4.56
N LEU A 5 4.90 12.04 5.29
CA LEU A 5 3.81 11.22 4.77
C LEU A 5 2.51 12.03 4.81
N THR A 6 1.56 11.68 3.95
CA THR A 6 0.24 12.31 3.93
C THR A 6 -0.56 11.81 5.12
N GLN A 7 -0.65 12.61 6.18
CA GLN A 7 -1.39 12.25 7.39
C GLN A 7 -2.87 12.00 7.09
N ASN A 8 -3.44 10.98 7.74
CA ASN A 8 -4.86 10.62 7.65
C ASN A 8 -5.32 10.20 6.24
N ALA A 9 -4.38 9.89 5.34
CA ALA A 9 -4.68 9.45 3.99
C ALA A 9 -5.46 8.14 3.96
N ILE A 10 -5.15 7.19 4.84
CA ILE A 10 -5.84 5.89 4.87
C ILE A 10 -7.32 6.10 5.21
N ALA A 11 -7.61 6.90 6.24
CA ALA A 11 -8.99 7.20 6.61
C ALA A 11 -9.75 7.91 5.48
N ALA A 12 -9.10 8.83 4.77
CA ALA A 12 -9.71 9.54 3.66
C ALA A 12 -9.97 8.63 2.45
N ILE A 13 -9.05 7.71 2.13
CA ILE A 13 -9.25 6.67 1.11
C ILE A 13 -10.43 5.77 1.47
N LEU A 14 -10.48 5.31 2.73
CA LEU A 14 -11.60 4.50 3.24
C LEU A 14 -12.93 5.28 3.22
N GLY A 15 -12.87 6.60 3.37
CA GLY A 15 -14.01 7.51 3.22
C GLY A 15 -14.44 7.77 1.77
N GLY A 16 -13.75 7.19 0.78
CA GLY A 16 -14.09 7.31 -0.64
C GLY A 16 -13.27 8.32 -1.44
N ASP A 17 -12.26 8.97 -0.85
CA ASP A 17 -11.39 9.88 -1.57
C ASP A 17 -10.23 9.15 -2.26
N LEU A 18 -10.45 8.81 -3.53
CA LEU A 18 -9.49 8.10 -4.37
C LEU A 18 -8.54 9.05 -5.15
N ASN A 19 -8.65 10.36 -4.99
CA ASN A 19 -7.85 11.34 -5.77
C ASN A 19 -6.66 11.94 -4.99
N LEU A 20 -6.47 11.56 -3.72
CA LEU A 20 -5.48 12.16 -2.81
C LEU A 20 -4.03 11.93 -3.20
N LYS A 21 -3.75 10.87 -3.97
CA LYS A 21 -2.40 10.41 -4.32
C LYS A 21 -1.39 10.47 -3.16
N PRO A 22 -1.72 9.85 -2.01
CA PRO A 22 -0.97 10.09 -0.78
C PRO A 22 0.41 9.45 -0.79
N LEU A 23 1.33 10.09 -0.05
CA LEU A 23 2.63 9.54 0.31
C LEU A 23 2.49 8.69 1.56
N VAL A 24 2.77 7.39 1.43
CA VAL A 24 2.68 6.40 2.51
C VAL A 24 3.98 5.64 2.63
N GLN A 25 4.25 5.10 3.81
CA GLN A 25 5.42 4.25 4.04
C GLN A 25 5.05 2.78 4.03
N VAL A 26 5.87 1.95 3.37
CA VAL A 26 5.80 0.50 3.45
C VAL A 26 6.45 0.07 4.77
N VAL A 27 5.64 -0.27 5.77
CA VAL A 27 6.09 -0.74 7.07
C VAL A 27 6.52 -2.20 7.01
N ASP A 28 5.80 -3.00 6.23
CA ASP A 28 6.12 -4.41 6.04
C ASP A 28 5.69 -4.91 4.66
N LEU A 29 6.35 -5.97 4.20
CA LEU A 29 6.13 -6.55 2.88
C LEU A 29 6.22 -8.07 2.99
N LYS A 30 5.16 -8.75 2.59
CA LYS A 30 5.07 -10.21 2.65
C LYS A 30 4.49 -10.81 1.38
N LEU A 31 5.14 -11.84 0.85
CA LEU A 31 4.60 -12.66 -0.23
C LEU A 31 3.55 -13.63 0.34
N ILE A 32 2.34 -13.65 -0.23
CA ILE A 32 1.23 -14.50 0.25
C ILE A 32 0.80 -15.58 -0.73
N GLY A 33 1.26 -15.53 -1.98
CA GLY A 33 0.92 -16.53 -2.98
C GLY A 33 2.08 -16.74 -3.94
N SER A 34 2.59 -17.97 -4.03
CA SER A 34 3.71 -18.33 -4.90
C SER A 34 3.28 -18.42 -6.38
N ALA A 35 2.06 -18.90 -6.66
CA ALA A 35 1.60 -19.16 -8.02
C ALA A 35 1.29 -17.88 -8.86
N GLN A 36 0.92 -16.78 -8.21
CA GLN A 36 0.65 -15.48 -8.86
C GLN A 36 1.49 -14.35 -8.27
N GLU A 37 2.46 -14.68 -7.42
CA GLU A 37 3.37 -13.75 -6.77
C GLU A 37 2.67 -12.55 -6.11
N ARG A 38 1.61 -12.83 -5.34
CA ARG A 38 0.84 -11.75 -4.69
C ARG A 38 1.57 -11.25 -3.45
N TYR A 39 1.99 -10.00 -3.48
CA TYR A 39 2.58 -9.31 -2.33
C TYR A 39 1.51 -8.54 -1.55
N ARG A 40 1.51 -8.69 -0.23
CA ARG A 40 0.77 -7.82 0.70
C ARG A 40 1.75 -6.89 1.38
N PHE A 41 1.37 -5.63 1.38
CA PHE A 41 2.08 -4.57 2.09
C PHE A 41 1.30 -4.20 3.33
N LEU A 42 2.03 -3.89 4.39
CA LEU A 42 1.52 -3.08 5.48
C LEU A 42 1.98 -1.65 5.20
N ILE A 43 1.05 -0.77 4.86
CA ILE A 43 1.32 0.64 4.59
C ILE A 43 0.93 1.50 5.78
N SER A 44 1.61 2.64 5.97
CA SER A 44 1.30 3.62 7.00
C SER A 44 1.28 5.04 6.46
N ASP A 45 0.35 5.84 6.96
CA ASP A 45 0.19 7.26 6.67
C ASP A 45 0.66 8.17 7.82
N SER A 46 1.56 7.67 8.68
CA SER A 46 1.99 8.25 9.98
C SER A 46 0.97 8.22 11.12
N VAL A 47 -0.31 7.97 10.83
CA VAL A 47 -1.38 7.98 11.85
C VAL A 47 -1.90 6.57 12.08
N SER A 48 -2.12 5.84 10.99
CA SER A 48 -2.68 4.51 10.96
C SER A 48 -1.86 3.59 10.07
N THR A 49 -2.13 2.30 10.17
CA THR A 49 -1.53 1.27 9.32
C THR A 49 -2.62 0.43 8.70
N GLN A 50 -2.50 0.14 7.40
CA GLN A 50 -3.48 -0.66 6.68
C GLN A 50 -2.79 -1.73 5.83
N HIS A 51 -3.45 -2.86 5.66
CA HIS A 51 -3.01 -3.88 4.73
C HIS A 51 -3.45 -3.54 3.31
N ALA A 52 -2.51 -3.54 2.37
CA ALA A 52 -2.75 -3.33 0.95
C ALA A 52 -2.21 -4.52 0.14
N MET A 53 -2.79 -4.77 -1.04
CA MET A 53 -2.27 -5.75 -1.99
C MET A 53 -1.62 -5.02 -3.16
N LEU A 54 -0.42 -5.47 -3.53
CA LEU A 54 0.24 -4.98 -4.74
C LEU A 54 -0.44 -5.61 -5.97
N ALA A 55 -0.69 -4.79 -6.98
CA ALA A 55 -1.08 -5.29 -8.29
C ALA A 55 0.05 -6.16 -8.87
N THR A 56 -0.27 -7.33 -9.41
CA THR A 56 0.74 -8.29 -9.92
C THR A 56 1.63 -7.70 -11.02
N GLN A 57 1.12 -6.70 -11.74
CA GLN A 57 1.85 -5.92 -12.75
C GLN A 57 3.04 -5.13 -12.17
N LEU A 58 3.03 -4.86 -10.86
CA LEU A 58 4.07 -4.11 -10.15
C LEU A 58 5.00 -5.01 -9.34
N ASN A 59 4.85 -6.34 -9.42
CA ASN A 59 5.68 -7.30 -8.70
C ASN A 59 7.17 -7.13 -8.99
N ASP A 60 7.53 -6.75 -10.21
CA ASP A 60 8.92 -6.51 -10.60
C ASP A 60 9.58 -5.38 -9.79
N ARG A 61 8.80 -4.39 -9.31
CA ARG A 61 9.33 -3.30 -8.46
C ARG A 61 9.76 -3.81 -7.08
N VAL A 62 9.09 -4.83 -6.57
CA VAL A 62 9.48 -5.49 -5.31
C VAL A 62 10.69 -6.38 -5.55
N LYS A 63 10.67 -7.17 -6.62
CA LYS A 63 11.76 -8.09 -6.97
C LYS A 63 13.07 -7.38 -7.27
N SER A 64 13.01 -6.24 -7.96
CA SER A 64 14.18 -5.39 -8.23
C SER A 64 14.67 -4.62 -7.00
N GLY A 65 13.95 -4.66 -5.88
CA GLY A 65 14.32 -3.96 -4.65
C GLY A 65 14.02 -2.46 -4.65
N LEU A 66 13.35 -1.95 -5.70
CA LEU A 66 12.87 -0.55 -5.76
C LEU A 66 11.85 -0.28 -4.63
N VAL A 67 10.97 -1.23 -4.36
CA VAL A 67 10.02 -1.19 -3.25
C VAL A 67 10.39 -2.25 -2.23
N LYS A 68 10.75 -1.82 -1.02
CA LYS A 68 11.13 -2.69 0.09
C LYS A 68 10.57 -2.16 1.41
N LYS A 69 10.74 -2.93 2.47
CA LYS A 69 10.44 -2.48 3.83
C LYS A 69 11.16 -1.16 4.15
N GLY A 70 10.41 -0.19 4.66
CA GLY A 70 10.85 1.16 4.96
C GLY A 70 10.76 2.14 3.79
N SER A 71 10.50 1.68 2.56
CA SER A 71 10.34 2.57 1.40
C SER A 71 9.14 3.48 1.58
N VAL A 72 9.29 4.74 1.19
CA VAL A 72 8.18 5.68 1.04
C VAL A 72 7.71 5.65 -0.41
N VAL A 73 6.42 5.41 -0.61
CA VAL A 73 5.79 5.28 -1.92
C VAL A 73 4.61 6.22 -2.04
N GLN A 74 4.40 6.76 -3.22
CA GLN A 74 3.20 7.52 -3.53
C GLN A 74 2.18 6.60 -4.20
N LEU A 75 0.97 6.54 -3.66
CA LEU A 75 -0.12 5.82 -4.32
C LEU A 75 -0.64 6.70 -5.45
N ILE A 76 -0.57 6.24 -6.70
CA ILE A 76 -1.06 6.98 -7.86
C ILE A 76 -2.44 6.46 -8.28
N ASP A 77 -2.51 5.14 -8.49
CA ASP A 77 -3.72 4.41 -8.78
C ASP A 77 -3.91 3.34 -7.70
N TYR A 78 -5.07 3.38 -7.05
CA TYR A 78 -5.43 2.43 -6.02
C TYR A 78 -6.93 2.21 -6.03
N ILE A 79 -7.34 0.99 -5.70
CA ILE A 79 -8.74 0.60 -5.61
C ILE A 79 -9.00 0.22 -4.16
N CYS A 80 -9.96 0.88 -3.53
CA CYS A 80 -10.48 0.47 -2.23
C CYS A 80 -11.59 -0.55 -2.48
N SER A 81 -11.24 -1.83 -2.44
CA SER A 81 -12.25 -2.89 -2.36
C SER A 81 -12.51 -3.16 -0.90
N GLU A 82 -13.73 -2.85 -0.44
CA GLU A 82 -14.22 -3.45 0.79
C GLU A 82 -14.17 -4.96 0.58
N VAL A 83 -13.33 -5.66 1.34
CA VAL A 83 -13.36 -7.12 1.37
C VAL A 83 -14.68 -7.48 2.05
N GLN A 84 -15.76 -7.51 1.27
CA GLN A 84 -17.05 -7.96 1.73
C GLN A 84 -16.85 -9.33 2.37
N SER A 85 -17.23 -9.37 3.64
CA SER A 85 -17.20 -10.50 4.54
C SER A 85 -17.30 -11.84 3.80
N ARG A 86 -16.31 -12.72 4.04
CA ARG A 86 -16.63 -14.15 4.14
C ARG A 86 -17.76 -14.24 5.17
N LYS A 87 -18.93 -14.68 4.71
CA LYS A 87 -20.00 -15.15 5.58
C LYS A 87 -19.75 -16.62 5.89
#